data_AF-A0A7T8QSZ3-F1
#
_entry.id   AF-A0A7T8QSZ3-F1
#
_cell.length_a   1.000
_cell.length_b   1.000
_cell.length_c   1.000
_cell.angle_alpha   90.00
_cell.angle_beta   90.00
_cell.angle_gamma   90.00
#
_symmetry.space_group_name_H-M   'P 1'
#
loop_
_entity.id
_entity.type
_entity.pdbx_description
1 polymer ?
#
loop_
_entity_poly.entity_id
_entity_poly.type
_entity_poly.pdbx_seq_one_letter_code
_entity_poly.pdbx_strand_id
1 'polypeptide(L)'
;ANGGPGSKFPRLKICTWNVAGLSGTKELHLSCLLDRQDIDAAVITETEMAPSVDTFKTKGYVSFGPLGVGKRRIVTLVKTDLAMRSNAKLRPDLMSSDVQTVWIELTLPTYSVLVGGVYREWNSSEPGSVLTERDRLDVILDQAKSATGTSKRVLILGDFNLDTLRHNDRSYSRRSFLQILSDGMKDASLDYATTKATWKSY
;
A
#
# COMPACT_ATOMS: atom_id res chain seq x y z
N ALA A 1 -31.72 -9.37 -31.06
CA ALA A 1 -31.10 -10.04 -29.91
C ALA A 1 -30.76 -8.98 -28.88
N ASN A 2 -31.38 -9.05 -27.71
CA ASN A 2 -31.25 -8.06 -26.63
C ASN A 2 -29.85 -8.12 -26.02
N GLY A 3 -29.11 -7.02 -26.06
CA GLY A 3 -27.85 -6.85 -25.34
C GLY A 3 -28.13 -6.71 -23.85
N GLY A 4 -27.86 -7.77 -23.08
CA GLY A 4 -27.89 -7.72 -21.62
C GLY A 4 -26.83 -6.76 -21.08
N PRO A 5 -27.00 -6.25 -19.84
CA PRO A 5 -26.04 -5.35 -19.23
C PRO A 5 -24.72 -6.11 -19.04
N GLY A 6 -23.76 -5.84 -19.91
CA GLY A 6 -22.41 -6.34 -19.76
C GLY A 6 -21.90 -5.93 -18.38
N SER A 7 -21.53 -6.90 -17.57
CA SER A 7 -20.89 -6.68 -16.28
C SER A 7 -19.60 -5.90 -16.51
N LYS A 8 -19.67 -4.56 -16.45
CA LYS A 8 -18.48 -3.76 -16.23
C LYS A 8 -17.89 -4.22 -14.91
N PHE A 9 -16.75 -4.89 -14.97
CA PHE A 9 -15.96 -5.17 -13.78
C PHE A 9 -15.81 -3.86 -12.99
N PRO A 10 -16.02 -3.86 -11.67
CA PRO A 10 -15.88 -2.65 -10.88
C PRO A 10 -14.43 -2.17 -11.04
N ARG A 11 -14.27 -1.02 -11.69
CA ARG A 11 -12.98 -0.36 -11.84
C ARG A 11 -12.60 0.20 -10.48
N LEU A 12 -11.62 -0.40 -9.83
CA LEU A 12 -11.09 0.11 -8.57
C LEU A 12 -10.26 1.37 -8.81
N LYS A 13 -10.64 2.48 -8.18
CA LYS A 13 -9.88 3.72 -8.15
C LYS A 13 -9.01 3.76 -6.89
N ILE A 14 -7.70 3.66 -7.09
CA ILE A 14 -6.73 3.57 -6.00
C ILE A 14 -5.91 4.86 -5.85
N CYS A 15 -5.43 5.13 -4.65
CA CYS A 15 -4.60 6.28 -4.33
C CYS A 15 -3.40 5.86 -3.48
N THR A 16 -2.24 6.49 -3.70
CA THR A 16 -1.13 6.45 -2.77
C THR A 16 -0.73 7.88 -2.43
N TRP A 17 -0.43 8.14 -1.16
CA TRP A 17 0.04 9.45 -0.74
C TRP A 17 1.01 9.34 0.45
N ASN A 18 2.25 9.76 0.23
CA ASN A 18 3.18 10.04 1.31
C ASN A 18 2.82 11.40 1.92
N VAL A 19 2.33 11.37 3.17
CA VAL A 19 1.74 12.55 3.82
C VAL A 19 2.73 13.31 4.70
N ALA A 20 3.95 12.79 4.93
CA ALA A 20 5.01 13.41 5.74
C ALA A 20 4.51 13.92 7.11
N GLY A 21 3.85 13.04 7.86
CA GLY A 21 3.18 13.29 9.14
C GLY A 21 1.71 13.63 8.95
N LEU A 22 0.82 12.75 9.42
CA LEU A 22 -0.63 12.96 9.36
C LEU A 22 -1.09 13.76 10.58
N SER A 23 -1.55 14.99 10.34
CA SER A 23 -2.07 15.87 11.40
C SER A 23 -3.09 16.86 10.86
N GLY A 24 -4.11 17.20 11.65
CA GLY A 24 -5.02 18.34 11.46
C GLY A 24 -5.37 18.65 10.00
N THR A 25 -4.71 19.66 9.43
CA THR A 25 -4.91 20.10 8.04
C THR A 25 -4.72 18.99 7.00
N LYS A 26 -3.73 18.11 7.19
CA LYS A 26 -3.46 16.99 6.26
C LYS A 26 -4.54 15.91 6.37
N GLU A 27 -5.13 15.69 7.55
CA GLU A 27 -6.29 14.80 7.70
C GLU A 27 -7.53 15.32 6.96
N LEU A 28 -7.75 16.64 7.01
CA LEU A 28 -8.82 17.30 6.26
C LEU A 28 -8.56 17.20 4.75
N HIS A 29 -7.34 17.49 4.30
CA HIS A 29 -6.96 17.34 2.90
C HIS A 29 -7.12 15.90 2.40
N LEU A 30 -6.72 14.92 3.21
CA LEU A 30 -6.91 13.51 2.90
C LEU A 30 -8.40 13.18 2.75
N SER A 31 -9.23 13.62 3.69
CA SER A 31 -10.68 13.40 3.63
C SER A 31 -11.30 14.05 2.38
N CYS A 32 -10.90 15.27 2.04
CA CYS A 32 -11.36 15.93 0.81
C CYS A 32 -10.85 15.24 -0.45
N LEU A 33 -9.61 14.75 -0.48
CA LEU A 33 -9.05 14.02 -1.61
C LEU A 33 -9.82 12.73 -1.85
N LEU A 34 -10.03 11.95 -0.79
CA LEU A 34 -10.76 10.69 -0.79
C LEU A 34 -12.20 10.87 -1.30
N ASP A 35 -12.91 11.88 -0.80
CA ASP A 35 -14.29 12.17 -1.19
C ASP A 35 -14.39 12.72 -2.62
N ARG A 36 -13.68 13.82 -2.92
CA ARG A 36 -13.78 14.50 -4.23
C ARG A 36 -13.28 13.64 -5.38
N GLN A 37 -12.31 12.78 -5.13
CA GLN A 37 -11.81 11.86 -6.15
C GLN A 37 -12.52 10.51 -6.13
N ASP A 38 -13.49 10.27 -5.24
CA ASP A 38 -14.22 9.01 -5.18
C ASP A 38 -13.26 7.79 -5.13
N ILE A 39 -12.33 7.82 -4.18
CA ILE A 39 -11.29 6.78 -4.05
C ILE A 39 -11.89 5.51 -3.43
N ASP A 40 -11.61 4.35 -4.02
CA ASP A 40 -12.06 3.06 -3.48
C ASP A 40 -11.13 2.54 -2.38
N ALA A 41 -9.82 2.65 -2.61
CA ALA A 41 -8.80 2.27 -1.64
C ALA A 41 -7.58 3.20 -1.70
N ALA A 42 -7.00 3.53 -0.55
CA ALA A 42 -5.85 4.41 -0.46
C ALA A 42 -4.77 3.85 0.46
N VAL A 43 -3.50 4.01 0.09
CA VAL A 43 -2.35 3.71 0.95
C VAL A 43 -1.66 5.02 1.31
N ILE A 44 -1.70 5.37 2.59
CA ILE A 44 -1.12 6.61 3.11
C ILE A 44 0.14 6.24 3.89
N THR A 45 1.28 6.81 3.49
CA THR A 45 2.59 6.55 4.09
C THR A 45 3.14 7.77 4.82
N GLU A 46 4.14 7.58 5.67
CA GLU A 46 4.64 8.59 6.62
C GLU A 46 3.51 9.17 7.48
N THR A 47 2.58 8.35 7.96
CA THR A 47 1.50 8.86 8.82
C THR A 47 2.01 9.32 10.18
N GLU A 48 3.17 8.83 10.62
CA GLU A 48 3.82 9.15 11.90
C GLU A 48 2.90 9.01 13.14
N MET A 49 1.90 8.13 13.09
CA MET A 49 0.93 7.95 14.17
C MET A 49 1.58 7.27 15.37
N ALA A 50 1.25 7.76 16.57
CA ALA A 50 1.71 7.18 17.82
C ALA A 50 1.18 5.76 18.01
N PRO A 51 1.93 4.86 18.69
CA PRO A 51 1.49 3.50 19.00
C PRO A 51 0.13 3.39 19.68
N SER A 52 -0.22 4.39 20.51
CA SER A 52 -1.47 4.48 21.26
C SER A 52 -2.70 4.77 20.40
N VAL A 53 -2.51 5.10 19.13
CA VAL A 53 -3.61 5.38 18.20
C VAL A 53 -3.99 4.09 17.49
N ASP A 54 -5.18 3.57 17.80
CA ASP A 54 -5.67 2.29 17.26
C ASP A 54 -5.71 2.27 15.73
N THR A 55 -6.20 3.33 15.08
CA THR A 55 -6.14 3.56 13.63
C THR A 55 -6.61 4.98 13.32
N PHE A 56 -6.14 5.55 12.20
CA PHE A 56 -6.71 6.79 11.65
C PHE A 56 -8.20 6.59 11.35
N LYS A 57 -9.05 7.58 11.64
CA LYS A 57 -10.49 7.52 11.35
C LYS A 57 -10.85 8.64 10.39
N THR A 58 -11.46 8.30 9.26
CA THR A 58 -12.06 9.28 8.36
C THR A 58 -13.45 8.81 7.91
N LYS A 59 -14.35 9.75 7.67
CA LYS A 59 -15.74 9.45 7.31
C LYS A 59 -15.80 8.72 5.98
N GLY A 60 -16.56 7.62 5.94
CA GLY A 60 -16.80 6.86 4.70
C GLY A 60 -15.69 5.88 4.33
N TYR A 61 -14.68 5.68 5.20
CA TYR A 61 -13.62 4.70 5.00
C TYR A 61 -13.39 3.84 6.25
N VAL A 62 -13.02 2.58 6.01
CA VAL A 62 -12.51 1.65 7.00
C VAL A 62 -10.99 1.66 6.93
N SER A 63 -10.33 1.70 8.09
CA SER A 63 -8.87 1.80 8.19
C SER A 63 -8.24 0.49 8.64
N PHE A 64 -7.11 0.16 8.02
CA PHE A 64 -6.30 -1.02 8.31
C PHE A 64 -4.86 -0.58 8.57
N GLY A 65 -4.27 -1.08 9.65
CA GLY A 65 -2.91 -0.75 10.09
C GLY A 65 -1.93 -1.90 9.92
N PRO A 66 -0.62 -1.63 10.05
CA PRO A 66 0.43 -2.64 10.03
C PRO A 66 0.42 -3.46 11.32
N LEU A 67 1.15 -4.58 11.32
CA LEU A 67 1.44 -5.33 12.54
C LEU A 67 2.48 -4.58 13.41
N GLY A 68 2.50 -4.91 14.70
CA GLY A 68 3.48 -4.39 15.65
C GLY A 68 2.94 -3.29 16.57
N VAL A 69 3.70 -3.00 17.62
CA VAL A 69 3.37 -2.01 18.68
C VAL A 69 4.13 -0.69 18.52
N GLY A 70 4.86 -0.53 17.40
CA GLY A 70 5.69 0.64 17.14
C GLY A 70 4.92 1.81 16.53
N LYS A 71 5.67 2.84 16.13
CA LYS A 71 5.12 3.97 15.38
C LYS A 71 4.51 3.47 14.07
N ARG A 72 3.29 3.91 13.76
CA ARG A 72 2.59 3.50 12.54
C ARG A 72 2.84 4.52 11.45
N ARG A 73 3.59 4.09 10.43
CA ARG A 73 3.97 4.92 9.29
C ARG A 73 3.15 4.63 8.04
N ILE A 74 2.24 3.68 8.12
CA ILE A 74 1.32 3.33 7.04
C ILE A 74 -0.10 3.14 7.58
N VAL A 75 -1.09 3.57 6.80
CA VAL A 75 -2.48 3.15 6.95
C VAL A 75 -3.05 2.87 5.56
N THR A 76 -3.83 1.79 5.45
CA THR A 76 -4.61 1.51 4.25
C THR A 76 -6.08 1.78 4.53
N LEU A 77 -6.72 2.53 3.65
CA LEU A 77 -8.12 2.95 3.76
C LEU A 77 -8.92 2.28 2.65
N VAL A 78 -10.10 1.76 2.97
CA VAL A 78 -11.03 1.19 2.00
C VAL A 78 -12.39 1.85 2.19
N LYS A 79 -13.01 2.33 1.11
CA LYS A 79 -14.33 2.98 1.16
C LYS A 79 -15.34 2.03 1.81
N THR A 80 -16.13 2.52 2.77
CA THR A 80 -16.99 1.69 3.63
C THR A 80 -17.93 0.79 2.84
N ASP A 81 -18.59 1.31 1.80
CA ASP A 81 -19.49 0.52 0.95
C ASP A 81 -18.76 -0.58 0.16
N LEU A 82 -17.51 -0.33 -0.24
CA LEU A 82 -16.68 -1.36 -0.86
C LEU A 82 -16.28 -2.41 0.18
N ALA A 83 -15.77 -1.97 1.33
CA ALA A 83 -15.34 -2.86 2.40
C ALA A 83 -16.45 -3.81 2.86
N MET A 84 -17.69 -3.31 2.99
CA MET A 84 -18.85 -4.15 3.34
C MET A 84 -19.21 -5.13 2.23
N ARG A 85 -19.33 -4.66 0.98
CA ARG A 85 -19.74 -5.52 -0.15
C ARG A 85 -18.68 -6.55 -0.53
N SER A 86 -17.40 -6.26 -0.28
CA SER A 86 -16.30 -7.16 -0.59
C SER A 86 -15.82 -7.98 0.60
N ASN A 87 -16.48 -7.86 1.77
CA ASN A 87 -16.03 -8.48 3.01
C ASN A 87 -14.52 -8.25 3.26
N ALA A 88 -14.10 -6.98 3.24
CA ALA A 88 -12.69 -6.62 3.33
C ALA A 88 -12.03 -7.19 4.58
N LYS A 89 -10.94 -7.94 4.40
CA LYS A 89 -10.25 -8.65 5.49
C LYS A 89 -8.78 -8.31 5.51
N LEU A 90 -8.25 -8.01 6.70
CA LEU A 90 -6.81 -7.97 6.91
C LEU A 90 -6.23 -9.39 6.72
N ARG A 91 -5.07 -9.50 6.09
CA ARG A 91 -4.31 -10.74 5.87
C ARG A 91 -3.02 -10.73 6.70
N PRO A 92 -3.11 -10.86 8.04
CA PRO A 92 -1.95 -10.83 8.92
C PRO A 92 -0.97 -11.99 8.65
N ASP A 93 -1.45 -13.08 8.04
CA ASP A 93 -0.63 -14.20 7.57
C ASP A 93 0.37 -13.81 6.46
N LEU A 94 0.10 -12.71 5.74
CA LEU A 94 1.01 -12.12 4.75
C LEU A 94 1.84 -10.95 5.31
N MET A 95 1.69 -10.62 6.59
CA MET A 95 2.32 -9.45 7.21
C MET A 95 3.43 -9.88 8.17
N SER A 96 4.34 -8.95 8.45
CA SER A 96 5.35 -9.09 9.51
C SER A 96 5.39 -7.80 10.33
N SER A 97 5.65 -7.90 11.63
CA SER A 97 5.94 -6.74 12.49
C SER A 97 7.28 -6.05 12.18
N ASP A 98 8.12 -6.68 11.35
CA ASP A 98 9.44 -6.20 10.96
C ASP A 98 9.40 -5.06 9.93
N VAL A 99 8.29 -4.93 9.22
CA VAL A 99 8.09 -3.97 8.13
C VAL A 99 6.73 -3.30 8.22
N GLN A 100 6.65 -2.07 7.69
CA GLN A 100 5.41 -1.31 7.65
C GLN A 100 4.62 -1.70 6.40
N THR A 101 3.95 -2.86 6.44
CA THR A 101 3.06 -3.33 5.36
C THR A 101 1.65 -3.64 5.87
N VAL A 102 0.67 -3.51 4.98
CA VAL A 102 -0.74 -3.83 5.25
C VAL A 102 -1.30 -4.61 4.09
N TRP A 103 -1.77 -5.83 4.34
CA TRP A 103 -2.39 -6.66 3.31
C TRP A 103 -3.89 -6.80 3.56
N ILE A 104 -4.69 -6.48 2.55
CA ILE A 104 -6.16 -6.57 2.61
C ILE A 104 -6.65 -7.43 1.44
N GLU A 105 -7.54 -8.37 1.74
CA GLU A 105 -8.31 -9.09 0.73
C GLU A 105 -9.68 -8.44 0.55
N LEU A 106 -10.01 -8.15 -0.71
CA LEU A 106 -11.34 -7.69 -1.15
C LEU A 106 -11.98 -8.81 -1.99
N THR A 107 -12.94 -9.53 -1.43
CA THR A 107 -13.69 -10.60 -2.11
C THR A 107 -14.87 -10.01 -2.88
N LEU A 108 -14.66 -9.68 -4.16
CA LEU A 108 -15.71 -9.20 -5.06
C LEU A 108 -16.53 -10.38 -5.62
N PRO A 109 -17.74 -10.16 -6.15
CA PRO A 109 -18.65 -11.24 -6.55
C PRO A 109 -18.08 -12.26 -7.54
N THR A 110 -17.09 -11.88 -8.34
CA THR A 110 -16.47 -12.74 -9.35
C THR A 110 -14.99 -13.03 -9.10
N TYR A 111 -14.37 -12.41 -8.10
CA TYR A 111 -12.95 -12.56 -7.80
C TYR A 111 -12.53 -11.91 -6.48
N SER A 112 -11.46 -12.42 -5.87
CA SER A 112 -10.73 -11.68 -4.84
C SER A 112 -9.63 -10.81 -5.46
N VAL A 113 -9.32 -9.69 -4.82
CA VAL A 113 -8.11 -8.89 -5.04
C VAL A 113 -7.37 -8.75 -3.71
N LEU A 114 -6.06 -9.00 -3.70
CA LEU A 114 -5.20 -8.60 -2.60
C LEU A 114 -4.63 -7.22 -2.87
N VAL A 115 -4.76 -6.32 -1.91
CA VAL A 115 -4.15 -4.99 -1.92
C VAL A 115 -3.10 -4.94 -0.81
N GLY A 116 -1.83 -4.81 -1.21
CA GLY A 116 -0.69 -4.65 -0.33
C GLY A 116 -0.25 -3.19 -0.27
N GLY A 117 -0.45 -2.54 0.87
CA GLY A 117 0.17 -1.26 1.19
C GLY A 117 1.59 -1.46 1.70
N VAL A 118 2.55 -0.70 1.18
CA VAL A 118 3.97 -0.77 1.54
C VAL A 118 4.54 0.59 1.90
N TYR A 119 5.27 0.65 3.00
CA TYR A 119 6.20 1.73 3.31
C TYR A 119 7.56 1.13 3.67
N ARG A 120 8.55 1.26 2.77
CA ARG A 120 9.92 0.79 3.01
C ARG A 120 10.75 1.91 3.62
N GLU A 121 11.19 1.72 4.86
CA GLU A 121 12.04 2.69 5.56
C GLU A 121 13.48 2.71 5.00
N TRP A 122 14.09 3.91 4.92
CA TRP A 122 15.48 4.11 4.53
C TRP A 122 16.48 3.73 5.61
N ASN A 123 16.18 4.00 6.87
CA ASN A 123 16.99 3.62 8.01
C ASN A 123 16.14 3.88 9.23
N SER A 124 15.65 2.82 9.86
CA SER A 124 15.02 3.01 11.16
C SER A 124 16.14 3.33 12.15
N SER A 125 16.35 4.61 12.45
CA SER A 125 17.07 5.02 13.65
C SER A 125 16.24 4.74 14.93
N GLU A 126 15.18 3.94 14.83
CA GLU A 126 14.39 3.51 15.97
C GLU A 126 15.19 2.55 16.84
N PRO A 127 15.25 2.81 18.17
CA PRO A 127 15.88 1.90 19.12
C PRO A 127 15.30 0.49 18.98
N GLY A 128 16.17 -0.50 18.75
CA GLY A 128 15.79 -1.92 18.67
C GLY A 128 15.53 -2.47 17.26
N SER A 129 15.57 -1.63 16.22
CA SER A 129 15.44 -2.14 14.86
C SER A 129 16.79 -2.65 14.34
N VAL A 130 16.94 -3.98 14.32
CA VAL A 130 18.19 -4.67 13.91
C VAL A 130 18.28 -4.85 12.39
N LEU A 131 17.15 -4.72 11.68
CA LEU A 131 17.09 -4.97 10.25
C LEU A 131 17.76 -3.86 9.45
N THR A 132 18.37 -4.24 8.33
CA THR A 132 18.95 -3.32 7.34
C THR A 132 17.92 -2.92 6.29
N GLU A 133 18.24 -1.92 5.44
CA GLU A 133 17.40 -1.59 4.26
C GLU A 133 17.16 -2.83 3.37
N ARG A 134 18.18 -3.72 3.31
CA ARG A 134 18.14 -4.95 2.51
C ARG A 134 17.16 -5.94 3.09
N ASP A 135 17.24 -6.22 4.39
CA ASP A 135 16.39 -7.21 5.04
C ASP A 135 14.91 -6.82 4.94
N ARG A 136 14.60 -5.52 5.10
CA ARG A 136 13.21 -5.03 4.92
C ARG A 136 12.73 -5.23 3.49
N LEU A 137 13.58 -4.97 2.50
CA LEU A 137 13.22 -5.21 1.11
C LEU A 137 12.97 -6.71 0.86
N ASP A 138 13.80 -7.60 1.41
CA ASP A 138 13.63 -9.04 1.26
C ASP A 138 12.32 -9.53 1.91
N VAL A 139 12.00 -9.07 3.12
CA VAL A 139 10.70 -9.36 3.75
C VAL A 139 9.54 -8.92 2.86
N ILE A 140 9.59 -7.71 2.28
CA ILE A 140 8.52 -7.21 1.39
C ILE A 140 8.41 -8.08 0.12
N LEU A 141 9.53 -8.51 -0.45
CA LEU A 141 9.53 -9.38 -1.64
C LEU A 141 8.98 -10.78 -1.32
N ASP A 142 9.26 -11.33 -0.14
CA ASP A 142 8.70 -12.61 0.32
C ASP A 142 7.19 -12.51 0.56
N GLN A 143 6.72 -11.37 1.11
CA GLN A 143 5.30 -11.09 1.21
C GLN A 143 4.63 -11.00 -0.16
N ALA A 144 5.28 -10.36 -1.14
CA ALA A 144 4.78 -10.27 -2.52
C ALA A 144 4.64 -11.66 -3.16
N LYS A 145 5.66 -12.53 -3.02
CA LYS A 145 5.62 -13.92 -3.51
C LYS A 145 4.52 -14.73 -2.82
N SER A 146 4.36 -14.59 -1.51
CA SER A 146 3.29 -15.26 -0.75
C SER A 146 1.90 -14.78 -1.19
N ALA A 147 1.74 -13.48 -1.45
CA ALA A 147 0.49 -12.91 -1.93
C ALA A 147 0.11 -13.44 -3.32
N THR A 148 1.04 -13.51 -4.26
CA THR A 148 0.77 -14.02 -5.61
C THR A 148 0.63 -15.54 -5.66
N GLY A 149 1.22 -16.27 -4.71
CA GLY A 149 0.96 -17.69 -4.49
C GLY A 149 -0.47 -18.01 -4.02
N THR A 150 -1.14 -17.05 -3.36
CA THR A 150 -2.50 -17.25 -2.82
C THR A 150 -3.60 -16.52 -3.60
N SER A 151 -3.24 -15.54 -4.44
CA SER A 151 -4.20 -14.78 -5.25
C SER A 151 -3.69 -14.50 -6.66
N LYS A 152 -4.58 -14.63 -7.65
CA LYS A 152 -4.29 -14.27 -9.05
C LYS A 152 -4.31 -12.77 -9.30
N ARG A 153 -4.84 -11.96 -8.36
CA ARG A 153 -5.00 -10.52 -8.51
C ARG A 153 -4.41 -9.84 -7.29
N VAL A 154 -3.25 -9.26 -7.48
CA VAL A 154 -2.47 -8.60 -6.43
C VAL A 154 -2.12 -7.21 -6.91
N LEU A 155 -2.35 -6.21 -6.06
CA LEU A 155 -1.92 -4.84 -6.24
C LEU A 155 -0.99 -4.49 -5.09
N ILE A 156 0.21 -4.03 -5.39
CA ILE A 156 1.15 -3.51 -4.38
C ILE A 156 1.31 -2.01 -4.61
N LEU A 157 1.06 -1.24 -3.55
CA LEU A 157 0.92 0.20 -3.59
C LEU A 157 1.69 0.82 -2.42
N GLY A 158 2.27 1.98 -2.65
CA GLY A 158 2.89 2.77 -1.58
C GLY A 158 4.27 3.24 -1.97
N ASP A 159 5.12 3.39 -0.96
CA ASP A 159 6.40 4.06 -1.08
C ASP A 159 7.54 3.09 -0.74
N PHE A 160 8.21 2.62 -1.79
CA PHE A 160 9.44 1.83 -1.67
C PHE A 160 10.65 2.69 -1.42
N ASN A 161 10.50 4.02 -1.45
CA ASN A 161 11.57 4.94 -1.13
C ASN A 161 12.76 4.72 -2.11
N LEU A 162 12.41 4.38 -3.36
CA LEU A 162 13.28 4.07 -4.49
C LEU A 162 12.76 4.81 -5.72
N ASP A 163 13.67 5.43 -6.46
CA ASP A 163 13.32 6.16 -7.68
C ASP A 163 13.40 5.22 -8.90
N THR A 164 12.24 4.71 -9.33
CA THR A 164 12.13 3.75 -10.43
C THR A 164 12.61 4.32 -11.77
N LEU A 165 12.67 5.65 -11.94
CA LEU A 165 13.14 6.29 -13.16
C LEU A 165 14.67 6.29 -13.26
N ARG A 166 15.38 6.05 -12.14
CA ARG A 166 16.85 6.09 -12.07
C ARG A 166 17.54 4.74 -12.25
N HIS A 167 16.87 3.74 -12.83
CA HIS A 167 17.43 2.40 -13.05
C HIS A 167 18.76 2.40 -13.85
N ASN A 168 18.89 3.30 -14.84
CA ASN A 168 20.10 3.44 -15.65
C ASN A 168 21.11 4.44 -15.09
N ASP A 169 20.81 5.14 -14.01
CA ASP A 169 21.68 6.14 -13.42
C ASP A 169 22.73 5.48 -12.51
N ARG A 170 23.97 5.41 -12.99
CA ARG A 170 25.09 4.83 -12.23
C ARG A 170 25.47 5.63 -10.98
N SER A 171 25.06 6.89 -10.87
CA SER A 171 25.29 7.73 -9.70
C SER A 171 24.24 7.53 -8.60
N TYR A 172 23.16 6.80 -8.90
CA TYR A 172 22.12 6.54 -7.92
C TYR A 172 22.60 5.50 -6.90
N SER A 173 22.88 5.97 -5.67
CA SER A 173 23.43 5.14 -4.58
C SER A 173 22.58 3.92 -4.23
N ARG A 174 21.26 3.97 -4.48
CA ARG A 174 20.33 2.85 -4.24
C ARG A 174 19.96 2.07 -5.49
N ARG A 175 20.72 2.21 -6.59
CA ARG A 175 20.48 1.49 -7.85
C ARG A 175 20.44 -0.03 -7.66
N SER A 176 21.28 -0.59 -6.79
CA SER A 176 21.27 -2.02 -6.46
C SER A 176 19.93 -2.47 -5.85
N PHE A 177 19.38 -1.71 -4.91
CA PHE A 177 18.06 -2.00 -4.32
C PHE A 177 16.94 -1.90 -5.34
N LEU A 178 17.01 -0.94 -6.27
CA LEU A 178 16.04 -0.85 -7.35
C LEU A 178 16.09 -2.06 -8.29
N GLN A 179 17.28 -2.56 -8.61
CA GLN A 179 17.45 -3.78 -9.38
C GLN A 179 16.82 -4.98 -8.65
N ILE A 180 17.11 -5.13 -7.36
CA ILE A 180 16.56 -6.23 -6.56
C ILE A 180 15.04 -6.13 -6.43
N LEU A 181 14.49 -4.93 -6.23
CA LEU A 181 13.04 -4.72 -6.22
C LEU A 181 12.43 -5.14 -7.57
N SER A 182 13.01 -4.70 -8.68
CA SER A 182 12.54 -5.05 -10.03
C SER A 182 12.54 -6.56 -10.25
N ASP A 183 13.65 -7.23 -9.95
CA ASP A 183 13.81 -8.67 -10.17
C ASP A 183 12.89 -9.47 -9.25
N GLY A 184 12.83 -9.11 -7.96
CA GLY A 184 11.97 -9.78 -6.98
C GLY A 184 10.48 -9.63 -7.29
N MET A 185 10.04 -8.48 -7.78
CA MET A 185 8.64 -8.28 -8.22
C MET A 185 8.33 -9.11 -9.46
N LYS A 186 9.25 -9.17 -10.43
CA LYS A 186 9.09 -10.04 -11.63
C LYS A 186 9.04 -11.52 -11.24
N ASP A 187 9.90 -11.96 -10.33
CA ASP A 187 9.89 -13.31 -9.79
C ASP A 187 8.57 -13.65 -9.09
N ALA A 188 7.93 -12.65 -8.47
CA ALA A 188 6.59 -12.77 -7.90
C ALA A 188 5.46 -12.70 -8.96
N SER A 189 5.78 -12.63 -10.26
CA SER A 189 4.84 -12.43 -11.37
C SER A 189 4.08 -11.11 -11.30
N LEU A 190 4.74 -10.05 -10.83
CA LEU A 190 4.21 -8.69 -10.75
C LEU A 190 4.93 -7.77 -11.73
N ASP A 191 4.13 -6.94 -12.41
CA ASP A 191 4.63 -5.90 -13.29
C ASP A 191 4.46 -4.52 -12.66
N TYR A 192 5.44 -3.64 -12.88
CA TYR A 192 5.35 -2.25 -12.46
C TYR A 192 4.38 -1.47 -13.34
N ALA A 193 3.27 -1.04 -12.76
CA ALA A 193 2.34 -0.12 -13.42
C ALA A 193 2.90 1.31 -13.33
N THR A 194 3.32 1.88 -14.47
CA THR A 194 3.79 3.27 -14.51
C THR A 194 2.63 4.23 -14.25
N THR A 195 2.68 4.94 -13.14
CA THR A 195 1.74 6.00 -12.80
C THR A 195 2.40 7.36 -12.99
N LYS A 196 1.65 8.34 -13.49
CA LYS A 196 2.07 9.75 -13.43
C LYS A 196 1.68 10.30 -12.07
N ALA A 197 2.41 11.30 -11.56
CA ALA A 197 1.92 12.05 -10.41
C ALA A 197 0.57 12.69 -10.77
N THR A 198 -0.51 12.22 -10.13
CA THR A 198 -1.88 12.67 -10.39
C THR A 198 -2.34 13.75 -9.40
N TRP A 199 -1.59 13.97 -8.32
CA TRP A 199 -1.87 14.98 -7.30
C TRP A 199 -0.57 15.50 -6.69
N LYS A 200 -0.49 16.80 -6.44
CA LYS A 200 0.60 17.47 -5.70
C LYS A 200 -0.03 18.27 -4.57
N SER A 201 0.40 18.02 -3.33
CA SER A 201 0.12 18.94 -2.21
C SER A 201 0.86 20.24 -2.45
N TYR A 202 0.16 21.37 -2.29
CA TYR A 202 0.78 22.68 -2.16
C TYR A 202 1.28 22.91 -0.73
#